data_AF-A0A7K8NG77-F1
#
_entry.id   AF-A0A7K8NG77-F1
#
_cell.length_a   1.000
_cell.length_b   1.000
_cell.length_c   1.000
_cell.angle_alpha   90.00
_cell.angle_beta   90.00
_cell.angle_gamma   90.00
#
_symmetry.space_group_name_H-M   'P 1'
#
loop_
_entity.id
_entity.type
_entity.pdbx_description
1 polymer ?
#
loop_
_entity_poly.entity_id
_entity_poly.type
_entity_poly.pdbx_seq_one_letter_code
_entity_poly.pdbx_strand_id
1 'polypeptide(L)'
;IKKRQQDVVRFLEANRIEFEEVDITMSEEKRQWMYKNIPEDRQPAQGNPLPPQIFSDDRYCGDYDGFFESKESNTVFSFLGLQPSLASKVSV
;
A
#
# COMPACT_ATOMS: atom_id res chain seq x y z
N ILE A 1 13.55 -4.98 -1.17
CA ILE A 1 12.15 -5.49 -1.13
C ILE A 1 11.69 -5.71 0.31
N LYS A 2 12.20 -6.71 1.05
CA LYS A 2 11.72 -7.00 2.43
C LYS A 2 11.72 -5.81 3.40
N LYS A 3 12.77 -4.99 3.38
CA LYS A 3 12.83 -3.75 4.20
C LYS A 3 11.73 -2.74 3.83
N ARG A 4 11.40 -2.62 2.54
CA ARG A 4 10.35 -1.71 2.03
C ARG A 4 8.97 -2.19 2.50
N GLN A 5 8.69 -3.50 2.40
CA GLN A 5 7.46 -4.10 2.95
C GLN A 5 7.34 -3.84 4.46
N GLN A 6 8.40 -4.11 5.22
CA GLN A 6 8.42 -3.90 6.67
C GLN A 6 8.22 -2.43 7.07
N ASP A 7 8.75 -1.48 6.30
CA ASP A 7 8.56 -0.05 6.58
C ASP A 7 7.09 0.38 6.40
N VAL A 8 6.42 -0.12 5.35
CA VAL A 8 4.97 0.10 5.16
C VAL A 8 4.18 -0.51 6.32
N VAL A 9 4.40 -1.78 6.63
CA VAL A 9 3.71 -2.50 7.71
C VAL A 9 3.87 -1.78 9.05
N ARG A 10 5.11 -1.45 9.45
CA ARG A 10 5.39 -0.75 10.70
C ARG A 10 4.71 0.61 10.78
N PHE A 11 4.63 1.33 9.67
CA PHE A 11 3.93 2.60 9.64
C PHE A 11 2.43 2.41 9.87
N LEU A 12 1.80 1.45 9.19
CA LEU A 12 0.37 1.16 9.35
C LEU A 12 0.05 0.74 10.79
N GLU A 13 0.85 -0.16 11.37
CA GLU A 13 0.77 -0.56 12.77
C GLU A 13 0.89 0.63 13.75
N ALA A 14 1.92 1.46 13.56
CA ALA A 14 2.17 2.61 14.44
C ALA A 14 1.03 3.65 14.40
N ASN A 15 0.34 3.75 13.27
CA ASN A 15 -0.80 4.65 13.08
C ASN A 15 -2.16 3.97 13.32
N ARG A 16 -2.17 2.69 13.77
CA ARG A 16 -3.39 1.90 14.02
C ARG A 16 -4.34 1.86 12.81
N ILE A 17 -3.75 1.81 11.61
CA ILE A 17 -4.50 1.61 10.37
C ILE A 17 -4.69 0.10 10.23
N GLU A 18 -5.91 -0.36 9.98
CA GLU A 18 -6.18 -1.78 9.70
C GLU A 18 -5.69 -2.14 8.29
N PHE A 19 -5.04 -3.29 8.15
CA PHE A 19 -4.52 -3.78 6.86
C PHE A 19 -4.39 -5.31 6.87
N GLU A 20 -4.26 -5.89 5.68
CA GLU A 20 -3.91 -7.30 5.47
C GLU A 20 -2.60 -7.40 4.68
N GLU A 21 -1.69 -8.28 5.11
CA GLU A 21 -0.52 -8.66 4.32
C GLU A 21 -0.87 -9.79 3.36
N VAL A 22 -0.92 -9.47 2.06
CA VAL A 22 -1.22 -10.44 1.01
C VAL A 22 0.09 -10.99 0.41
N ASP A 23 0.46 -12.22 0.78
CA ASP A 23 1.64 -12.90 0.21
C ASP A 23 1.38 -13.44 -1.22
N ILE A 24 1.94 -12.76 -2.21
CA ILE A 24 1.88 -13.11 -3.64
C ILE A 24 2.90 -14.18 -4.06
N THR A 25 3.82 -14.57 -3.19
CA THR A 25 4.83 -15.60 -3.49
C THR A 25 4.23 -17.01 -3.39
N MET A 26 3.22 -17.17 -2.54
CA MET A 26 2.55 -18.44 -2.26
C MET A 26 1.28 -18.67 -3.08
N SER A 27 0.81 -17.67 -3.82
CA SER A 27 -0.38 -17.78 -4.69
C SER A 27 -0.18 -17.04 -6.01
N GLU A 28 -0.23 -17.78 -7.12
CA GLU A 28 -0.20 -17.19 -8.45
C GLU A 28 -1.43 -16.33 -8.72
N GLU A 29 -2.60 -16.72 -8.22
CA GLU A 29 -3.84 -15.94 -8.35
C GLU A 29 -3.67 -14.53 -7.74
N LYS A 30 -3.16 -14.45 -6.51
CA LYS A 30 -2.90 -13.17 -5.83
C LYS A 30 -1.88 -12.32 -6.59
N ARG A 31 -0.84 -12.95 -7.15
CA ARG A 31 0.16 -12.26 -7.98
C ARG A 31 -0.44 -11.69 -9.26
N GLN A 32 -1.22 -12.49 -9.97
CA GLN A 32 -1.88 -12.07 -11.22
C GLN A 32 -2.93 -10.99 -10.94
N TRP A 33 -3.66 -11.09 -9.84
CA TRP A 33 -4.58 -10.06 -9.39
C TRP A 33 -3.83 -8.73 -9.15
N MET A 34 -2.71 -8.76 -8.43
CA MET A 34 -1.90 -7.57 -8.20
C MET A 34 -1.45 -6.93 -9.53
N TYR A 35 -0.97 -7.72 -10.49
CA TYR A 35 -0.52 -7.19 -11.79
C TYR A 35 -1.66 -6.56 -12.60
N LYS A 36 -2.84 -7.17 -12.61
CA LYS A 36 -4.00 -6.69 -13.38
C LYS A 36 -4.64 -5.43 -12.78
N ASN A 37 -4.57 -5.25 -11.46
CA ASN A 37 -5.21 -4.12 -10.78
C ASN A 37 -4.27 -2.92 -10.60
N ILE A 38 -3.01 -3.00 -11.05
CA ILE A 38 -2.13 -1.83 -11.15
C ILE A 38 -2.46 -1.10 -12.47
N PRO A 39 -2.80 0.20 -12.43
CA PRO A 39 -3.03 1.02 -13.62
C PRO A 39 -1.84 0.98 -14.58
N GLU A 40 -2.10 0.98 -15.90
CA GLU A 40 -1.06 0.88 -16.93
C GLU A 40 -0.01 2.00 -16.84
N ASP A 41 -0.42 3.22 -16.48
CA ASP A 41 0.46 4.38 -16.28
C ASP A 41 1.34 4.27 -15.02
N ARG A 42 1.03 3.32 -14.13
CA ARG A 42 1.77 3.01 -12.91
C ARG A 42 2.59 1.73 -13.01
N GLN A 43 2.53 1.01 -14.13
CA GLN A 43 3.36 -0.15 -14.35
C GLN A 43 4.82 0.24 -14.62
N PRO A 44 5.79 -0.59 -14.19
CA PRO A 44 7.19 -0.32 -14.48
C PRO A 44 7.47 -0.38 -15.99
N ALA A 45 8.38 0.47 -16.48
CA ALA A 45 8.78 0.49 -17.88
C ALA A 45 9.41 -0.84 -18.36
N GLN A 46 9.96 -1.64 -17.42
CA GLN A 46 10.51 -2.95 -17.72
C GLN A 46 10.23 -3.92 -16.57
N GLY A 47 9.82 -5.15 -16.92
CA GLY A 47 9.57 -6.23 -15.97
C GLY A 47 8.21 -6.13 -15.29
N ASN A 48 8.05 -6.86 -14.18
CA ASN A 48 6.80 -6.90 -13.42
C ASN A 48 6.88 -5.96 -12.20
N PRO A 49 5.75 -5.40 -11.75
CA PRO A 49 5.73 -4.62 -10.52
C PRO A 49 6.17 -5.46 -9.32
N LEU A 50 7.03 -4.87 -8.49
CA LEU A 50 7.62 -5.52 -7.33
C LEU A 50 6.94 -5.06 -6.05
N PRO A 51 6.76 -5.93 -5.05
CA PRO A 51 6.15 -5.54 -3.78
C PRO A 51 7.08 -4.62 -2.96
N PRO A 52 6.53 -3.81 -2.03
CA PRO A 52 5.09 -3.71 -1.69
C PRO A 52 4.28 -2.95 -2.75
N GLN A 53 3.04 -3.38 -2.93
CA GLN A 53 2.02 -2.70 -3.74
C GLN A 53 0.80 -2.52 -2.84
N ILE A 54 0.33 -1.29 -2.71
CA ILE A 54 -0.65 -0.90 -1.69
C ILE A 54 -1.98 -0.65 -2.37
N PHE A 55 -3.01 -1.31 -1.84
CA PHE A 55 -4.38 -1.18 -2.27
C PHE A 55 -5.23 -0.81 -1.05
N SER A 56 -6.24 0.03 -1.27
CA SER A 56 -7.35 0.23 -0.34
C SER A 56 -8.54 -0.46 -0.96
N ASP A 57 -8.94 -1.59 -0.40
CA ASP A 57 -9.87 -2.52 -1.03
C ASP A 57 -9.40 -2.89 -2.46
N ASP A 58 -10.21 -2.64 -3.47
CA ASP A 58 -9.86 -2.87 -4.88
C ASP A 58 -9.18 -1.67 -5.56
N ARG A 59 -8.97 -0.55 -4.84
CA ARG A 59 -8.36 0.66 -5.41
C ARG A 59 -6.86 0.64 -5.21
N TYR A 60 -6.11 0.70 -6.30
CA TYR A 60 -4.66 0.90 -6.24
C TYR A 60 -4.32 2.28 -5.64
N CYS A 61 -3.51 2.29 -4.59
CA CYS A 61 -3.01 3.52 -3.95
C CYS A 61 -1.64 3.90 -4.48
N GLY A 62 -0.74 2.92 -4.60
CA GLY A 62 0.62 3.13 -5.09
C GLY A 62 1.59 2.04 -4.66
N ASP A 63 2.84 2.18 -5.09
CA ASP A 63 3.95 1.34 -4.68
C ASP A 63 4.67 1.93 -3.45
N TYR A 64 5.85 1.40 -3.14
CA TYR A 64 6.67 1.93 -2.04
C TYR A 64 7.08 3.39 -2.24
N ASP A 65 7.45 3.79 -3.46
CA ASP A 65 8.01 5.11 -3.69
C ASP A 65 6.91 6.18 -3.55
N GLY A 66 5.69 5.89 -4.04
CA GLY A 66 4.52 6.73 -3.81
C GLY A 66 4.11 6.80 -2.33
N PHE A 67 4.19 5.68 -1.60
CA PHE A 67 3.97 5.68 -0.16
C PHE A 67 5.02 6.52 0.58
N PHE A 68 6.30 6.39 0.22
CA PHE A 68 7.39 7.14 0.82
C PHE A 68 7.24 8.65 0.59
N GLU A 69 6.90 9.07 -0.63
CA GLU A 69 6.61 10.49 -0.93
C GLU A 69 5.43 11.02 -0.10
N SER A 70 4.38 10.22 0.07
CA SER A 70 3.24 10.59 0.92
C SER A 70 3.61 10.69 2.40
N LYS A 71 4.57 9.88 2.87
CA LYS A 71 5.11 9.92 4.24
C LYS A 71 5.91 11.19 4.47
N GLU A 72 6.80 11.56 3.54
CA GLU A 72 7.55 12.82 3.59
C GLU A 72 6.62 14.05 3.55
N SER A 73 5.51 13.93 2.81
CA SER A 73 4.51 15.00 2.68
C SER A 73 3.44 15.01 3.78
N ASN A 74 3.46 14.06 4.73
CA ASN A 74 2.41 13.84 5.73
C ASN A 74 0.99 13.64 5.14
N THR A 75 0.89 13.08 3.95
CA THR A 75 -0.37 12.84 3.22
C THR A 75 -0.72 11.36 3.11
N VAL A 76 -0.10 10.48 3.91
CA VAL A 76 -0.31 9.02 3.85
C VAL A 76 -1.78 8.62 3.99
N PHE A 77 -2.54 9.25 4.89
CA PHE A 77 -3.97 8.96 5.03
C PHE A 77 -4.74 9.25 3.74
N SER A 78 -4.44 10.35 3.05
CA SER A 78 -5.02 10.68 1.76
C SER A 78 -4.54 9.74 0.65
N PHE A 79 -3.27 9.33 0.66
CA PHE A 79 -2.72 8.32 -0.24
C PHE A 79 -3.46 6.98 -0.12
N LEU A 80 -3.77 6.57 1.11
CA LEU A 80 -4.60 5.40 1.40
C LEU A 80 -6.10 5.65 1.12
N GLY A 81 -6.50 6.90 0.83
CA GLY A 81 -7.90 7.32 0.67
C GLY A 81 -8.74 7.20 1.93
N LEU A 82 -8.08 7.24 3.09
CA LEU A 82 -8.71 7.30 4.40
C LEU A 82 -9.06 8.75 4.73
N GLN A 83 -10.25 8.94 5.32
CA GLN A 83 -10.62 10.25 5.86
C GLN A 83 -9.75 10.55 7.09
N PRO A 84 -9.19 11.76 7.23
CA PRO A 84 -8.38 12.15 8.39
C PRO A 84 -9.09 11.92 9.74
N SER A 85 -10.42 11.93 9.75
CA SER A 85 -11.24 11.73 10.97
C SER A 85 -11.23 10.31 11.53
N LEU A 86 -10.80 9.29 10.77
CA LEU A 86 -10.66 7.93 11.31
C LEU A 86 -9.39 7.76 12.17
N ALA A 87 -8.39 8.65 12.02
CA ALA A 87 -7.20 8.64 12.87
C ALA A 87 -7.45 9.18 14.30
N SER A 88 -8.67 9.66 14.60
CA SER A 88 -8.96 10.36 15.87
C SER A 88 -10.06 9.76 16.73
N LYS A 89 -10.55 8.54 16.46
CA LYS A 89 -11.46 7.86 17.41
C LYS A 89 -10.71 6.88 18.30
N VAL A 90 -9.86 7.41 19.18
CA VAL A 90 -9.83 6.92 20.55
C VAL A 90 -10.99 7.64 21.25
N SER A 91 -12.18 7.09 21.12
CA SER A 91 -13.34 7.53 21.89
C SER A 91 -13.40 6.72 23.17
N VAL A 92 -13.10 7.43 24.27
CA VAL A 92 -13.39 7.17 25.70
C VAL A 92 -12.75 5.94 26.35
#